data_AF-A0AAN8FK97-F1
#
_entry.id   AF-A0AAN8FK97-F1
#
_cell.length_a   1.000
_cell.length_b   1.000
_cell.length_c   1.000
_cell.angle_alpha   90.00
_cell.angle_beta   90.00
_cell.angle_gamma   90.00
#
_symmetry.space_group_name_H-M   'P 1'
#
loop_
_entity.id
_entity.type
_entity.pdbx_description
1 polymer ?
#
loop_
_entity_poly.entity_id
_entity_poly.type
_entity_poly.pdbx_seq_one_letter_code
_entity_poly.pdbx_strand_id
1 'polypeptide(L)'
;MEKTCPLTSIELEDRKGNRHAFNLAVVDYISGTLQRTPLSEDDQAYLTHNNIALSVSSQEQSIAPRILLGCNDVFTLFENGLSHAHELPSGLRVLQSKIGYLVTGRANNVGEQVSTQVHRPPRQQSP
;
A
#
# COMPACT_ATOMS: atom_id res chain seq x y z
N MET A 1 -28.88 -11.37 4.07
CA MET A 1 -28.75 -10.50 5.27
C MET A 1 -27.81 -9.38 4.91
N GLU A 2 -28.28 -8.14 4.99
CA GLU A 2 -27.46 -6.94 4.85
C GLU A 2 -26.70 -6.72 6.17
N LYS A 3 -25.38 -6.60 6.11
CA LYS A 3 -24.56 -6.29 7.29
C LYS A 3 -24.47 -4.77 7.42
N THR A 4 -24.98 -4.23 8.52
CA THR A 4 -24.80 -2.82 8.88
C THR A 4 -23.44 -2.66 9.56
N CYS A 5 -22.51 -1.96 8.91
CA CYS A 5 -21.22 -1.60 9.50
C CYS A 5 -21.33 -0.18 10.08
N PRO A 6 -20.98 0.05 11.36
CA PRO A 6 -20.89 1.40 11.91
C PRO A 6 -19.90 2.25 11.11
N LEU A 7 -20.16 3.54 10.98
CA LEU A 7 -19.26 4.49 10.35
C LEU A 7 -18.52 5.31 11.42
N THR A 8 -17.27 5.66 11.13
CA THR A 8 -16.46 6.58 11.95
C THR A 8 -15.74 7.58 11.06
N SER A 9 -15.42 8.75 11.58
CA SER A 9 -14.60 9.76 10.89
C SER A 9 -13.24 9.86 11.57
N ILE A 10 -12.19 9.86 10.76
CA ILE A 10 -10.82 10.11 11.22
C ILE A 10 -10.23 11.33 10.51
N GLU A 11 -9.28 12.02 11.16
CA GLU A 11 -8.49 13.07 10.55
C GLU A 11 -7.01 12.66 10.52
N LEU A 12 -6.39 12.80 9.36
CA LEU A 12 -4.94 12.66 9.17
C LEU A 12 -4.35 14.05 8.93
N GLU A 13 -3.27 14.39 9.63
CA GLU A 13 -2.53 15.63 9.38
C GLU A 13 -1.34 15.35 8.45
N ASP A 14 -1.19 16.17 7.41
CA ASP A 14 -0.05 16.09 6.49
C ASP A 14 1.17 16.90 6.99
N ARG A 15 2.30 16.78 6.29
CA ARG A 15 3.55 17.48 6.66
C ARG A 15 3.45 19.01 6.58
N LYS A 16 2.43 19.56 5.90
CA LYS A 16 2.15 21.00 5.79
C LYS A 16 1.12 21.45 6.85
N GLY A 17 0.63 20.55 7.69
CA GLY A 17 -0.40 20.80 8.70
C GLY A 17 -1.83 20.79 8.16
N ASN A 18 -2.08 20.39 6.90
CA ASN A 18 -3.44 20.27 6.41
C ASN A 18 -4.07 18.97 6.91
N ARG A 19 -5.36 19.05 7.25
CA ARG A 19 -6.15 17.90 7.71
C ARG A 19 -6.91 17.26 6.57
N HIS A 20 -6.87 15.93 6.53
CA HIS A 20 -7.54 15.06 5.56
C HIS A 20 -8.51 14.17 6.31
N ALA A 21 -9.81 14.39 6.11
CA ALA A 21 -10.86 13.63 6.78
C ALA A 21 -11.31 12.43 5.95
N PHE A 22 -11.48 11.27 6.59
CA PHE A 22 -11.97 10.05 5.97
C PHE A 22 -13.14 9.46 6.76
N ASN A 23 -14.21 9.08 6.06
CA ASN A 23 -15.33 8.32 6.62
C ASN A 23 -15.09 6.83 6.37
N LEU A 24 -14.93 6.06 7.43
CA LEU A 24 -14.53 4.67 7.39
C LEU A 24 -15.60 3.77 7.98
N ALA A 25 -15.74 2.57 7.42
CA ALA A 25 -16.51 1.51 8.05
C ALA A 25 -15.69 0.87 9.19
N VAL A 26 -16.31 0.73 10.35
CA VAL A 26 -15.74 -0.01 11.48
C VAL A 26 -16.01 -1.49 11.29
N VAL A 27 -14.94 -2.27 11.30
CA VAL A 27 -14.98 -3.73 11.19
C VAL A 27 -14.10 -4.35 12.27
N ASP A 28 -14.48 -5.52 12.78
CA ASP A 28 -13.72 -6.22 13.83
C ASP A 28 -12.34 -6.67 13.34
N TYR A 29 -12.19 -6.86 12.03
CA TYR A 29 -10.96 -7.31 11.40
C TYR A 29 -10.82 -6.68 10.02
N ILE A 30 -9.73 -5.94 9.82
CA ILE A 30 -9.38 -5.30 8.54
C ILE A 30 -8.49 -6.27 7.74
N SER A 31 -7.32 -6.56 8.29
CA SER A 31 -6.40 -7.58 7.80
C SER A 31 -5.53 -8.09 8.94
N GLY A 32 -4.84 -9.20 8.70
CA GLY A 32 -3.77 -9.65 9.57
C GLY A 32 -2.51 -8.80 9.35
N THR A 33 -1.43 -9.20 10.02
CA THR A 33 -0.10 -8.66 9.77
C THR A 33 0.29 -8.88 8.31
N LEU A 34 0.54 -7.79 7.59
CA LEU A 34 0.99 -7.78 6.21
C LEU A 34 2.51 -7.83 6.17
N GLN A 35 3.05 -8.69 5.31
CA GLN A 35 4.48 -8.71 5.03
C GLN A 35 4.83 -7.58 4.06
N ARG A 36 5.90 -6.85 4.37
CA ARG A 36 6.42 -5.79 3.52
C ARG A 36 7.47 -6.39 2.59
N THR A 37 7.51 -5.89 1.36
CA THR A 37 8.62 -6.18 0.46
C THR A 37 9.89 -5.56 1.05
N PRO A 38 10.94 -6.35 1.34
CA PRO A 38 12.19 -5.80 1.84
C PRO A 38 12.83 -4.91 0.77
N LEU A 39 13.39 -3.79 1.20
CA LEU A 39 14.17 -2.91 0.33
C LEU A 39 15.60 -3.44 0.27
N SER A 40 16.14 -3.57 -0.94
CA SER A 40 17.54 -3.94 -1.13
C SER A 40 18.48 -2.85 -0.58
N GLU A 41 19.75 -3.17 -0.40
CA GLU A 41 20.75 -2.16 0.01
C GLU A 41 20.84 -1.03 -1.02
N ASP A 42 20.76 -1.35 -2.32
CA ASP A 42 20.74 -0.37 -3.41
C ASP A 42 19.51 0.53 -3.36
N ASP A 43 18.33 -0.03 -3.04
CA ASP A 43 17.11 0.76 -2.84
C ASP A 43 17.26 1.73 -1.66
N GLN A 44 17.83 1.26 -0.54
CA GLN A 44 18.05 2.08 0.64
C GLN A 44 19.07 3.20 0.38
N ALA A 45 20.15 2.89 -0.35
CA ALA A 45 21.14 3.86 -0.79
C ALA A 45 20.51 4.91 -1.73
N TYR A 46 19.67 4.47 -2.67
CA TYR A 46 18.93 5.37 -3.57
C TYR A 46 18.02 6.32 -2.80
N LEU A 47 17.23 5.80 -1.85
CA LEU A 47 16.33 6.61 -1.02
C LEU A 47 17.11 7.66 -0.22
N THR A 48 18.22 7.26 0.39
CA THR A 48 19.09 8.15 1.18
C THR A 48 19.70 9.23 0.29
N HIS A 49 20.26 8.85 -0.86
CA HIS A 49 20.88 9.78 -1.81
C HIS A 49 19.88 10.82 -2.34
N ASN A 50 18.62 10.43 -2.55
CA ASN A 50 17.56 11.30 -3.04
C ASN A 50 16.77 12.01 -1.93
N ASN A 51 17.22 11.93 -0.66
CA ASN A 51 16.55 12.52 0.50
C ASN A 51 15.07 12.07 0.68
N ILE A 52 14.77 10.82 0.32
CA ILE A 52 13.44 10.22 0.44
C ILE A 52 13.35 9.47 1.76
N ALA A 53 12.72 10.10 2.76
CA ALA A 53 12.46 9.50 4.05
C ALA A 53 11.08 8.82 4.11
N LEU A 54 11.07 7.48 4.20
CA LEU A 54 9.86 6.69 4.38
C LEU A 54 9.31 6.83 5.81
N SER A 55 7.98 6.79 5.95
CA SER A 55 7.31 6.93 7.25
C SER A 55 7.42 5.68 8.14
N VAL A 56 7.77 4.54 7.57
CA VAL A 56 7.96 3.26 8.28
C VAL A 56 9.40 2.81 8.07
N SER A 57 10.06 2.39 9.15
CA SER A 57 11.46 1.92 9.12
C SER A 57 11.68 0.87 8.03
N SER A 58 12.81 0.92 7.31
CA SER A 58 13.18 -0.11 6.33
C SER A 58 13.41 -1.48 6.98
N GLN A 59 13.67 -1.52 8.30
CA GLN A 59 13.89 -2.75 9.06
C GLN A 59 12.60 -3.47 9.46
N GLU A 60 11.46 -2.77 9.45
CA GLU A 60 10.17 -3.39 9.76
C GLU A 60 9.70 -4.26 8.60
N GLN A 61 9.80 -5.58 8.75
CA GLN A 61 9.40 -6.54 7.71
C GLN A 61 7.89 -6.77 7.66
N SER A 62 7.14 -6.32 8.67
CA SER A 62 5.72 -6.56 8.75
C SER A 62 4.97 -5.40 9.39
N ILE A 63 3.71 -5.20 9.00
CA ILE A 63 2.84 -4.13 9.51
C ILE A 63 1.45 -4.67 9.79
N ALA A 64 0.86 -4.26 10.92
CA ALA A 64 -0.54 -4.52 11.23
C ALA A 64 -1.34 -3.22 11.00
N PRO A 65 -1.96 -3.04 9.82
CA PRO A 65 -2.67 -1.80 9.51
C PRO A 65 -3.92 -1.66 10.37
N ARG A 66 -4.15 -0.44 10.88
CA ARG A 66 -5.37 -0.08 11.64
C ARG A 66 -6.44 0.57 10.78
N ILE A 67 -6.07 0.99 9.57
CA ILE A 67 -6.93 1.64 8.59
C ILE A 67 -6.57 1.05 7.24
N LEU A 68 -7.58 0.70 6.45
CA LEU A 68 -7.43 0.32 5.04
C LEU A 68 -8.15 1.34 4.20
N LEU A 69 -7.40 2.06 3.36
CA LEU A 69 -7.94 3.02 2.42
C LEU A 69 -8.08 2.35 1.06
N GLY A 70 -9.26 2.49 0.45
CA GLY A 70 -9.48 2.05 -0.93
C GLY A 70 -8.77 2.97 -1.92
N CYS A 71 -8.66 2.52 -3.18
CA CYS A 71 -8.04 3.32 -4.23
C CYS A 71 -8.66 4.73 -4.34
N ASN A 72 -9.99 4.82 -4.29
CA ASN A 72 -10.71 6.10 -4.34
C ASN A 72 -10.23 7.08 -3.27
N ASP A 73 -10.09 6.62 -2.03
CA ASP A 73 -9.68 7.47 -0.90
C ASP A 73 -8.20 7.83 -1.02
N VAL A 74 -7.35 6.87 -1.39
CA VAL A 74 -5.90 7.07 -1.56
C VAL A 74 -5.60 8.10 -2.66
N PHE A 75 -6.38 8.14 -3.75
CA PHE A 75 -6.14 9.12 -4.82
C PHE A 75 -6.23 10.58 -4.36
N THR A 76 -7.05 10.87 -3.34
CA THR A 76 -7.19 12.23 -2.79
C THR A 76 -5.92 12.72 -2.07
N LEU A 77 -5.03 11.79 -1.70
CA LEU A 77 -3.78 12.06 -1.01
C LEU A 77 -2.62 12.37 -1.96
N PHE A 78 -2.79 12.29 -3.28
CA PHE A 78 -1.74 12.65 -4.25
C PHE A 78 -1.94 14.09 -4.76
N GLU A 79 -1.00 15.00 -4.50
CA GLU A 79 -1.12 16.42 -4.92
C GLU A 79 -1.10 16.60 -6.45
N ASN A 80 -0.30 15.80 -7.17
CA ASN A 80 -0.09 15.91 -8.62
C ASN A 80 -0.34 14.58 -9.37
N GLY A 81 -1.17 13.71 -8.79
CA GLY A 81 -1.38 12.34 -9.28
C GLY A 81 -0.13 11.46 -9.14
N LEU A 82 -0.01 10.44 -10.00
CA LEU A 82 1.07 9.44 -9.96
C LEU A 82 2.34 9.85 -10.75
N SER A 83 2.42 11.10 -11.20
CA SER A 83 3.43 11.58 -12.14
C SER A 83 4.85 11.69 -11.55
N HIS A 84 4.99 11.66 -10.22
CA HIS A 84 6.26 11.84 -9.51
C HIS A 84 6.72 10.51 -8.87
N ALA A 85 6.58 9.41 -9.61
CA ALA A 85 7.03 8.11 -9.18
C ALA A 85 8.55 7.98 -9.35
N HIS A 86 9.27 7.66 -8.28
CA HIS A 86 10.67 7.25 -8.35
C HIS A 86 10.74 5.75 -8.55
N GLU A 87 11.42 5.29 -9.60
CA GLU A 87 11.74 3.87 -9.76
C GLU A 87 13.03 3.57 -8.98
N LEU A 88 12.95 2.58 -8.10
CA LEU A 88 14.08 2.09 -7.31
C LEU A 88 14.85 1.04 -8.12
N PRO A 89 16.15 0.82 -7.82
CA PRO A 89 16.97 -0.20 -8.48
C PRO A 89 16.34 -1.59 -8.57
N SER A 90 15.55 -2.00 -7.56
CA SER A 90 14.84 -3.28 -7.58
C SER A 90 13.63 -3.35 -8.51
N GLY A 91 13.24 -2.25 -9.16
CA GLY A 91 12.01 -2.11 -9.95
C GLY A 91 10.76 -1.72 -9.12
N LEU A 92 10.91 -1.61 -7.80
CA LEU A 92 9.89 -1.00 -6.94
C LEU A 92 9.70 0.48 -7.28
N ARG A 93 8.53 1.04 -6.95
CA ARG A 93 8.23 2.45 -7.16
C ARG A 93 7.89 3.14 -5.85
N VAL A 94 8.30 4.39 -5.74
CA VAL A 94 7.96 5.26 -4.62
C VAL A 94 7.13 6.43 -5.10
N LEU A 95 5.93 6.54 -4.55
CA LEU A 95 4.96 7.57 -4.88
C LEU A 95 4.87 8.57 -3.74
N GLN A 96 5.06 9.85 -4.03
CA GLN A 96 4.89 10.91 -3.05
C GLN A 96 3.40 11.23 -2.86
N SER A 97 2.93 11.20 -1.62
CA SER A 97 1.60 11.64 -1.19
C SER A 97 1.70 12.76 -0.15
N LYS A 98 0.58 13.41 0.16
CA LYS A 98 0.46 14.42 1.22
C LYS A 98 0.93 13.89 2.57
N ILE A 99 0.65 12.62 2.87
CA ILE A 99 0.95 11.99 4.17
C ILE A 99 2.26 11.19 4.19
N GLY A 100 3.11 11.34 3.17
CA GLY A 100 4.40 10.66 3.06
C GLY A 100 4.56 9.87 1.76
N TYR A 101 5.47 8.89 1.77
CA TYR A 101 5.78 8.10 0.58
C TYR A 101 5.14 6.71 0.63
N LEU A 102 4.54 6.30 -0.48
CA LEU A 102 3.99 4.97 -0.70
C LEU A 102 4.95 4.15 -1.56
N VAL A 103 5.40 2.99 -1.05
CA VAL A 103 6.18 2.02 -1.83
C VAL A 103 5.22 1.03 -2.49
N THR A 104 5.38 0.79 -3.79
CA THR A 104 4.50 -0.09 -4.57
C THR A 104 5.27 -0.84 -5.67
N GLY A 105 4.61 -1.78 -6.33
CA GLY A 105 5.18 -2.59 -7.39
C GLY A 105 5.70 -3.94 -6.89
N ARG A 106 6.47 -4.61 -7.77
CA ARG A 106 7.06 -5.91 -7.51
C ARG A 106 8.55 -5.81 -7.74
N ALA A 107 9.34 -6.25 -6.76
CA ALA A 107 10.78 -6.31 -6.92
C ALA A 107 11.16 -7.41 -7.95
N ASN A 108 12.07 -7.07 -8.86
CA ASN A 108 12.49 -7.92 -9.97
C ASN A 108 13.24 -9.19 -9.52
N ASN A 109 13.72 -9.22 -8.28
CA ASN A 109 14.53 -10.32 -7.72
C ASN A 109 13.76 -11.31 -6.84
N VAL A 110 12.43 -11.16 -6.69
CA VAL A 110 11.62 -12.20 -6.02
C VAL A 110 11.38 -13.31 -7.05
N GLY A 111 12.30 -14.27 -7.07
CA GLY A 111 12.22 -15.48 -7.89
C GLY A 111 10.82 -16.08 -7.87
N GLU A 112 10.38 -16.53 -9.04
CA GLU A 112 9.15 -17.29 -9.23
C GLU A 112 8.98 -18.37 -8.15
N GLN A 113 8.08 -18.10 -7.21
CA GLN A 113 7.29 -19.13 -6.54
C GLN A 113 5.83 -18.78 -6.74
N VAL A 114 5.42 -18.72 -8.00
CA VAL A 114 4.00 -18.87 -8.33
C VAL A 114 3.75 -20.38 -8.40
N SER A 115 3.26 -20.95 -7.31
CA SER A 115 2.46 -22.17 -7.41
C SER A 115 1.16 -21.77 -8.10
N THR A 116 1.16 -21.79 -9.42
CA THR A 116 -0.05 -21.59 -10.20
C THR A 116 -0.87 -22.89 -10.16
N GLN A 117 -1.44 -23.23 -9.01
CA GLN A 117 -2.65 -24.06 -9.04
C GLN A 117 -3.83 -23.15 -9.39
N VAL A 118 -4.02 -22.95 -10.70
CA VAL A 118 -5.31 -22.52 -11.22
C VAL A 118 -6.29 -23.64 -10.93
N HIS A 119 -7.03 -23.56 -9.83
CA HIS A 119 -8.22 -24.38 -9.65
C HIS A 119 -9.25 -23.92 -10.68
N ARG A 120 -9.25 -24.58 -11.83
CA ARG A 120 -10.27 -24.41 -12.87
C ARG A 120 -11.52 -25.16 -12.39
N PRO A 121 -12.64 -24.48 -12.06
CA PRO A 121 -13.86 -25.21 -11.77
C PRO A 121 -14.30 -25.99 -13.03
N PRO A 122 -14.81 -27.22 -12.88
CA PRO A 122 -15.29 -27.99 -14.02
C PRO A 122 -16.43 -27.24 -14.70
N ARG A 123 -16.37 -27.12 -16.03
CA ARG A 123 -17.48 -26.62 -16.84
C ARG A 123 -18.70 -27.49 -16.55
N GLN A 124 -19.72 -26.91 -15.93
CA GLN A 124 -21.06 -27.49 -16.00
C GLN A 124 -21.48 -27.43 -17.46
N GLN A 125 -21.62 -28.59 -18.08
CA GLN A 125 -22.37 -28.72 -19.32
C GLN A 125 -23.84 -28.64 -18.93
N SER A 126 -24.51 -27.58 -19.36
CA SER A 126 -25.96 -27.47 -19.30
C SER A 126 -26.58 -28.23 -20.48
N PRO A 127 -27.79 -28.80 -20.31
CA PRO A 127 -28.38 -29.84 -21.16
C PRO A 127 -28.72 -29.41 -22.58
#